data_AF-A0A3N5HVQ3-F1
#
_entry.id   AF-A0A3N5HVQ3-F1
#
_cell.length_a   1.000
_cell.length_b   1.000
_cell.length_c   1.000
_cell.angle_alpha   90.00
_cell.angle_beta   90.00
_cell.angle_gamma   90.00
#
_symmetry.space_group_name_H-M   'P 1'
#
loop_
_entity.id
_entity.type
_entity.pdbx_description
1 polymer ?
#
loop_
_entity_poly.entity_id
_entity_poly.type
_entity_poly.pdbx_seq_one_letter_code
_entity_poly.pdbx_strand_id
1 'polypeptide(L)'
;MPPSESRPDSLPEGSVTGWVRLTKQGDDEAAHKLWDRYFQQVVQLAGRRIFGSPAAFDAEDVALSTFDGVIRAMREERLETFADRCELWRILRVNAVRRAA
;
A
#
# COMPACT_ATOMS: atom_id res chain seq x y z
N MET A 1 -13.14 37.00 15.15
CA MET A 1 -12.32 36.05 14.38
C MET A 1 -10.89 36.62 14.32
N PRO A 2 -9.82 35.79 14.35
CA PRO A 2 -9.65 34.65 13.45
C PRO A 2 -10.18 33.33 14.01
N PRO A 3 -10.60 32.40 13.13
CA PRO A 3 -10.60 30.98 13.43
C PRO A 3 -9.13 30.53 13.37
N SER A 4 -8.63 29.82 14.37
CA SER A 4 -7.40 29.05 14.19
C SER A 4 -7.80 27.60 14.19
N GLU A 5 -7.86 27.09 12.96
CA GLU A 5 -7.90 25.71 12.55
C GLU A 5 -7.78 24.70 13.69
N SER A 6 -8.78 23.82 13.74
CA SER A 6 -8.60 22.39 13.95
C SER A 6 -7.14 22.00 13.68
N ARG A 7 -6.33 21.81 14.73
CA ARG A 7 -5.19 20.90 14.62
C ARG A 7 -5.85 19.56 14.35
N PRO A 8 -5.78 18.97 13.14
CA PRO A 8 -6.23 17.60 13.01
C PRO A 8 -5.40 16.82 14.03
N ASP A 9 -6.13 16.26 14.98
CA ASP A 9 -5.84 15.08 15.78
C ASP A 9 -4.46 14.53 15.44
N SER A 10 -3.53 14.56 16.41
CA SER A 10 -2.24 13.90 16.34
C SER A 10 -2.45 12.50 15.78
N LEU A 11 -2.31 12.36 14.46
CA LEU A 11 -2.45 11.08 13.78
C LEU A 11 -1.37 10.22 14.44
N PRO A 12 -1.74 9.13 15.12
CA PRO A 12 -0.80 8.39 15.93
C PRO A 12 0.40 8.07 15.04
N GLU A 13 1.58 8.46 15.52
CA GLU A 13 2.87 8.31 14.86
C GLU A 13 3.10 6.81 14.58
N GLY A 14 2.60 6.32 13.44
CA GLY A 14 2.55 4.88 13.13
C GLY A 14 1.23 4.35 12.56
N SER A 15 0.19 5.19 12.45
CA SER A 15 -1.03 4.78 11.74
C SER A 15 -0.75 4.69 10.24
N VAL A 16 -0.98 3.50 9.68
CA VAL A 16 -0.87 3.21 8.23
C VAL A 16 -1.62 4.25 7.40
N THR A 17 -2.76 4.74 7.89
CA THR A 17 -3.53 5.85 7.30
C THR A 17 -2.72 7.15 7.17
N GLY A 18 -1.91 7.47 8.17
CA GLY A 18 -0.97 8.59 8.13
C GLY A 18 0.12 8.40 7.08
N TRP A 19 0.70 7.19 7.00
CA TRP A 19 1.68 6.88 5.95
C TRP A 19 1.06 6.98 4.56
N VAL A 20 -0.16 6.51 4.35
CA VAL A 20 -0.87 6.66 3.07
C VAL A 20 -1.04 8.14 2.69
N ARG A 21 -1.41 8.99 3.66
CA ARG A 21 -1.54 10.43 3.41
C ARG A 21 -0.19 11.10 3.11
N LEU A 22 0.89 10.69 3.78
CA LEU A 22 2.24 11.17 3.51
C LEU A 22 2.74 10.71 2.14
N THR A 23 2.54 9.45 1.77
CA THR A 23 2.87 8.91 0.44
C THR A 23 2.12 9.64 -0.68
N LYS A 24 0.85 10.01 -0.47
CA LYS A 24 0.09 10.85 -1.42
C LYS A 24 0.72 12.23 -1.61
N GLN A 25 1.33 12.78 -0.56
CA GLN A 25 2.07 14.06 -0.62
C GLN A 25 3.47 13.92 -1.24
N GLY A 26 3.87 12.72 -1.66
CA GLY A 26 5.19 12.44 -2.23
C GLY A 26 6.25 12.10 -1.19
N ASP A 27 5.87 11.74 0.04
CA ASP A 27 6.81 11.29 1.06
C ASP A 27 7.26 9.83 0.80
N ASP A 28 8.50 9.69 0.35
CA ASP A 28 9.11 8.38 0.06
C ASP A 28 9.37 7.56 1.34
N GLU A 29 9.59 8.19 2.49
CA GLU A 29 9.82 7.48 3.76
C GLU A 29 8.56 6.74 4.22
N ALA A 30 7.41 7.40 4.10
CA ALA A 30 6.11 6.80 4.36
C ALA A 30 5.80 5.66 3.38
N ALA A 31 6.16 5.82 2.11
CA ALA A 31 6.03 4.76 1.11
C ALA A 31 6.89 3.55 1.48
N HIS A 32 8.11 3.78 1.95
CA HIS A 32 9.02 2.73 2.40
C HIS A 32 8.49 1.99 3.63
N LYS A 33 7.88 2.70 4.60
CA LYS A 33 7.24 2.07 5.78
C LYS A 33 6.03 1.20 5.39
N LEU A 34 5.25 1.63 4.39
CA LEU A 34 4.17 0.81 3.84
C LEU A 34 4.72 -0.42 3.11
N TRP A 35 5.78 -0.24 2.34
CA TRP A 35 6.47 -1.32 1.64
C TRP A 35 6.95 -2.39 2.62
N ASP A 36 7.77 -2.04 3.61
CA ASP A 36 8.36 -2.97 4.58
C ASP A 36 7.28 -3.81 5.29
N ARG A 37 6.17 -3.16 5.66
CA ARG A 37 5.07 -3.81 6.38
C ARG A 37 4.24 -4.76 5.52
N TYR A 38 3.89 -4.35 4.30
CA TYR A 38 2.90 -5.07 3.48
C TYR A 38 3.53 -5.97 2.42
N PHE A 39 4.76 -5.70 1.98
CA PHE A 39 5.43 -6.45 0.91
C PHE A 39 5.51 -7.94 1.24
N GLN A 40 6.04 -8.27 2.43
CA GLN A 40 6.15 -9.65 2.90
C GLN A 40 4.79 -10.36 3.01
N GLN A 41 3.71 -9.63 3.32
CA GLN A 41 2.37 -10.22 3.39
C GLN A 41 1.80 -10.50 1.99
N VAL A 42 2.07 -9.64 1.02
CA VAL A 42 1.65 -9.80 -0.38
C VAL A 42 2.41 -10.94 -1.04
N VAL A 43 3.73 -11.02 -0.86
CA VAL A 43 4.57 -12.12 -1.37
C VAL A 43 4.09 -13.46 -0.82
N GLN A 44 3.85 -13.57 0.48
CA GLN A 44 3.32 -14.80 1.08
C GLN A 44 1.94 -15.18 0.52
N LEU A 45 1.09 -14.20 0.23
CA LEU A 45 -0.23 -14.45 -0.34
C LEU A 45 -0.14 -14.95 -1.80
N ALA A 46 0.67 -14.28 -2.62
CA ALA A 46 0.89 -14.67 -4.01
C ALA A 46 1.57 -16.05 -4.09
N GLY A 47 2.58 -16.29 -3.24
CA GLY A 47 3.28 -17.58 -3.16
C GLY A 47 2.38 -18.74 -2.74
N ARG A 48 1.37 -18.51 -1.89
CA ARG A 48 0.35 -19.55 -1.58
C ARG A 48 -0.51 -19.95 -2.78
N ARG A 49 -0.59 -19.11 -3.80
CA ARG A 49 -1.42 -19.36 -4.99
C ARG A 49 -0.62 -19.96 -6.14
N ILE A 50 0.67 -19.67 -6.22
CA ILE A 50 1.61 -20.20 -7.21
C ILE A 50 2.12 -21.56 -6.71
N PHE A 51 1.36 -22.63 -6.96
CA PHE A 51 1.81 -24.00 -6.71
C PHE A 51 2.65 -24.51 -7.90
N GLY A 52 3.94 -24.78 -7.69
CA GLY A 52 4.76 -25.61 -8.59
C GLY A 52 5.83 -24.91 -9.45
N SER A 53 6.02 -23.59 -9.36
CA SER A 53 7.14 -22.85 -9.97
C SER A 53 8.20 -22.50 -8.90
N PRO A 54 9.41 -21.97 -9.23
CA PRO A 54 10.25 -21.26 -8.27
C PRO A 54 9.52 -19.99 -7.78
N ALA A 55 8.53 -20.19 -6.92
CA ALA A 55 7.42 -19.28 -6.64
C ALA A 55 7.83 -18.02 -5.87
N ALA A 56 9.06 -17.95 -5.37
CA ALA A 56 9.60 -16.75 -4.74
C ALA A 56 9.69 -15.61 -5.76
N PHE A 57 10.28 -15.86 -6.93
CA PHE A 57 10.51 -14.82 -7.93
C PHE A 57 9.21 -14.32 -8.56
N ASP A 58 8.29 -15.24 -8.92
CA ASP A 58 6.97 -14.87 -9.45
C ASP A 58 6.12 -14.10 -8.41
N ALA A 59 6.13 -14.52 -7.14
CA ALA A 59 5.38 -13.84 -6.09
C ALA A 59 5.96 -12.47 -5.75
N GLU A 60 7.29 -12.34 -5.75
CA GLU A 60 8.01 -11.08 -5.55
C GLU A 60 7.76 -10.10 -6.70
N ASP A 61 7.81 -10.56 -7.96
CA ASP A 61 7.52 -9.73 -9.13
C ASP A 61 6.06 -9.22 -9.14
N VAL A 62 5.11 -10.10 -8.79
CA VAL A 62 3.70 -9.74 -8.63
C VAL A 62 3.51 -8.71 -7.52
N ALA A 63 4.22 -8.87 -6.39
CA ALA A 63 4.19 -7.91 -5.30
C ALA A 63 4.78 -6.57 -5.75
N LEU A 64 5.97 -6.56 -6.36
CA LEU A 64 6.65 -5.37 -6.90
C LEU A 64 5.75 -4.58 -7.83
N SER A 65 5.21 -5.25 -8.86
CA SER A 65 4.32 -4.63 -9.86
C SER A 65 3.01 -4.10 -9.23
N THR A 66 2.49 -4.78 -8.20
CA THR A 66 1.28 -4.36 -7.51
C THR A 66 1.53 -3.10 -6.67
N PHE A 67 2.66 -3.04 -5.96
CA PHE A 67 3.03 -1.87 -5.18
C PHE A 67 3.34 -0.67 -6.07
N ASP A 68 4.10 -0.84 -7.15
CA ASP A 68 4.40 0.26 -8.08
C ASP A 68 3.12 0.92 -8.61
N GLY A 69 2.16 0.09 -9.08
CA GLY A 69 0.88 0.58 -9.55
C GLY A 69 0.06 1.30 -8.47
N VAL A 70 0.11 0.82 -7.23
CA VAL A 70 -0.60 1.43 -6.10
C VAL A 70 0.05 2.76 -5.68
N ILE A 71 1.37 2.80 -5.52
CA ILE A 71 2.11 4.03 -5.16
C ILE A 71 1.91 5.09 -6.24
N ARG A 72 2.03 4.71 -7.50
CA ARG A 72 1.78 5.60 -8.62
C ARG A 72 0.35 6.13 -8.61
N ALA A 73 -0.64 5.27 -8.44
CA ALA A 73 -2.03 5.70 -8.40
C ALA A 73 -2.37 6.54 -7.15
N MET A 74 -1.66 6.39 -6.04
CA MET A 74 -1.76 7.27 -4.86
C MET A 74 -1.26 8.68 -5.18
N ARG A 75 -0.13 8.80 -5.91
CA ARG A 75 0.45 10.09 -6.32
C ARG A 75 -0.39 10.80 -7.38
N GLU A 76 -1.09 10.05 -8.23
CA GLU A 76 -1.97 10.59 -9.25
C GLU A 76 -3.36 11.01 -8.72
N GLU A 77 -3.62 10.93 -7.41
CA GLU A 77 -4.93 11.20 -6.76
C GLU A 77 -6.14 10.43 -7.33
N ARG A 78 -5.91 9.47 -8.24
CA ARG A 78 -6.92 8.59 -8.88
C ARG A 78 -7.64 7.65 -7.91
N LEU A 79 -7.31 7.79 -6.64
CA LEU A 79 -7.53 6.85 -5.56
C LEU A 79 -8.00 7.65 -4.33
N GLU A 80 -9.05 8.44 -4.55
CA GLU A 80 -9.74 9.27 -3.56
C GLU A 80 -10.18 8.42 -2.35
N THR A 81 -10.52 7.14 -2.57
CA THR A 81 -10.97 6.18 -1.53
C THR A 81 -9.85 5.61 -0.64
N PHE A 82 -8.57 5.87 -0.92
CA PHE A 82 -7.45 5.34 -0.12
C PHE A 82 -7.27 6.18 1.14
N ALA A 83 -8.27 6.09 2.00
CA ALA A 83 -8.30 6.78 3.28
C ALA A 83 -7.78 5.87 4.40
N ASP A 84 -7.71 4.56 4.21
CA ASP A 84 -7.48 3.65 5.33
C ASP A 84 -6.75 2.34 5.01
N ARG A 85 -6.16 1.76 6.06
CA ARG A 85 -5.37 0.52 6.02
C ARG A 85 -6.10 -0.64 5.35
N CYS A 86 -7.39 -0.79 5.65
CA CYS A 86 -8.20 -1.90 5.18
C CYS A 86 -8.39 -1.85 3.66
N GLU A 87 -8.58 -0.66 3.10
CA GLU A 87 -8.77 -0.47 1.66
C GLU A 87 -7.45 -0.70 0.91
N LEU A 88 -6.33 -0.18 1.44
CA LEU A 88 -4.99 -0.48 0.92
C LEU A 88 -4.75 -1.99 0.87
N TRP A 89 -4.99 -2.69 1.97
CA TRP A 89 -4.81 -4.13 2.03
C TRP A 89 -5.73 -4.86 1.05
N ARG A 90 -7.01 -4.44 0.91
CA ARG A 90 -7.95 -5.05 -0.03
C ARG A 90 -7.44 -4.95 -1.47
N ILE A 91 -6.93 -3.79 -1.87
CA ILE A 91 -6.49 -3.53 -3.24
C ILE A 91 -5.19 -4.26 -3.56
N LEU A 92 -4.24 -4.27 -2.61
CA LEU A 92 -3.02 -5.09 -2.71
C LEU A 92 -3.39 -6.56 -2.89
N ARG A 93 -4.33 -7.07 -2.07
CA ARG A 93 -4.80 -8.46 -2.14
C ARG A 93 -5.42 -8.80 -3.49
N VAL A 94 -6.30 -7.94 -4.00
CA VAL A 94 -6.99 -8.17 -5.28
C VAL A 94 -6.01 -8.16 -6.45
N ASN A 95 -5.09 -7.20 -6.49
CA ASN A 95 -4.10 -7.11 -7.57
C ASN A 95 -3.10 -8.27 -7.53
N ALA A 96 -2.62 -8.63 -6.35
CA ALA A 96 -1.71 -9.76 -6.20
C ALA A 96 -2.37 -11.09 -6.60
N VAL A 97 -3.61 -11.33 -6.16
CA VAL A 97 -4.36 -12.55 -6.52
C VAL A 97 -4.69 -12.60 -8.01
N ARG A 98 -5.03 -11.46 -8.63
CA ARG A 98 -5.30 -11.39 -10.07
C ARG A 98 -4.09 -11.68 -10.95
N ARG A 99 -2.89 -11.29 -10.51
CA ARG A 99 -1.65 -11.50 -11.26
C ARG A 99 -1.00 -12.86 -10.99
N ALA A 100 -1.34 -13.51 -9.88
CA ALA A 100 -0.86 -14.84 -9.50
C ALA A 100 -1.79 -15.99 -9.96
N ALA A 101 -2.83 -15.71 -10.73
CA ALA A 101 -3.77 -16.68 -11.31
C ALA A 101 -3.63 -16.68 -12.84
#